data_AF-A0A453NNA2-F1
#
_entry.id   AF-A0A453NNA2-F1
#
_cell.length_a   1.000
_cell.length_b   1.000
_cell.length_c   1.000
_cell.angle_alpha   90.00
_cell.angle_beta   90.00
_cell.angle_gamma   90.00
#
_symmetry.space_group_name_H-M   'P 1'
#
loop_
_entity.id
_entity.type
_entity.pdbx_description
1 polymer ?
#
loop_
_entity_poly.entity_id
_entity_poly.type
_entity_poly.pdbx_seq_one_letter_code
_entity_poly.pdbx_strand_id
1 'polypeptide(L)'
;MASPTAPLGGSTPSGRVLGPALDRIIKNAAWRKHSALVAAAKSALDLLSSSSYHSPDPTSPNPSPLLGLPVAAAAASLHALILALESASPKVADPALDCVAKLLYHRLLLGDLGEAADDSPASKLLAAVLSCGALNDDAMELATLRVLLAAARCPSIAIRGDGLGQMLKTCYNIYLSSSSGANQMCAKLALAQVLVIVFARVEVDSMDVRVPTVSIADMMDVSDHRLNDSGIVQVAQGFINDAMEGSDVPEPGTPVAMAEVDEKDDEGMSKIREDGLALFKNLCKLSMKFSTPDNPEDQVLLRGKVLSLELLKMVVDNAGPFWRINEK
;
A
#
# COMPACT_ATOMS: atom_id res chain seq x y z
N MET A 1 -10.18 36.58 25.11
CA MET A 1 -9.22 35.45 25.03
C MET A 1 -9.76 34.51 23.96
N ALA A 2 -9.11 34.44 22.80
CA ALA A 2 -9.49 33.48 21.77
C ALA A 2 -9.07 32.09 22.26
N SER A 3 -10.03 31.21 22.51
CA SER A 3 -9.75 29.79 22.74
C SER A 3 -8.91 29.29 21.56
N PRO A 4 -7.82 28.54 21.79
CA PRO A 4 -7.06 27.95 20.69
C PRO A 4 -8.04 27.09 19.89
N THR A 5 -8.23 27.42 18.61
CA THR A 5 -9.03 26.62 17.69
C THR A 5 -8.49 25.20 17.73
N ALA A 6 -9.30 24.25 18.18
CA ALA A 6 -8.91 22.85 18.20
C ALA A 6 -8.43 22.45 16.79
N PRO A 7 -7.33 21.68 16.67
CA PRO A 7 -6.86 21.25 15.36
C PRO A 7 -7.97 20.49 14.63
N LEU A 8 -8.10 20.72 13.31
CA LEU A 8 -9.04 20.01 12.45
C LEU A 8 -8.83 18.50 12.65
N GLY A 9 -9.88 17.78 13.03
CA GLY A 9 -9.84 16.34 13.32
C GLY A 9 -9.60 15.96 14.79
N GLY A 10 -9.57 16.93 15.72
CA GLY A 10 -9.50 16.65 17.15
C GLY A 10 -8.09 16.33 17.67
N SER A 11 -8.01 15.81 18.89
CA SER A 11 -6.73 15.62 19.60
C SER A 11 -6.03 14.28 19.31
N THR A 12 -6.72 13.34 18.68
CA THR A 12 -6.25 11.96 18.47
C THR A 12 -5.20 11.88 17.35
N PRO A 13 -4.25 10.92 17.38
CA PRO A 13 -3.25 10.78 16.33
C PRO A 13 -3.85 10.59 14.93
N SER A 14 -4.81 9.66 14.79
CA SER A 14 -5.53 9.44 13.54
C SER A 14 -6.33 10.66 13.10
N GLY A 15 -6.96 11.36 14.06
CA GLY A 15 -7.71 12.59 13.80
C GLY A 15 -6.87 13.70 13.19
N ARG A 16 -5.62 13.91 13.66
CA ARG A 16 -4.69 14.93 13.12
C ARG A 16 -4.30 14.68 11.67
N VAL A 17 -4.29 13.41 11.23
CA VAL A 17 -4.02 13.04 9.84
C VAL A 17 -5.29 13.20 9.00
N LEU A 18 -6.41 12.69 9.49
CA LEU A 18 -7.70 12.67 8.78
C LEU A 18 -8.32 14.06 8.60
N GLY A 19 -8.28 14.89 9.64
CA GLY A 19 -8.98 16.18 9.65
C GLY A 19 -8.58 17.11 8.49
N PRO A 20 -7.29 17.44 8.33
CA PRO A 20 -6.83 18.27 7.22
C PRO A 20 -7.10 17.65 5.83
N ALA A 21 -7.03 16.32 5.72
CA ALA A 21 -7.31 15.62 4.46
C ALA A 21 -8.79 15.71 4.08
N LEU A 22 -9.70 15.45 5.02
CA LEU A 22 -11.15 15.54 4.80
C LEU A 22 -11.58 16.98 4.46
N ASP A 23 -11.02 17.98 5.14
CA ASP A 23 -11.27 19.38 4.82
C ASP A 23 -10.79 19.74 3.39
N ARG A 24 -9.60 19.25 2.99
CA ARG A 24 -9.09 19.43 1.62
C ARG A 24 -9.96 18.74 0.58
N ILE A 25 -10.44 17.53 0.87
CA ILE A 25 -11.40 16.80 0.01
C ILE A 25 -12.68 17.62 -0.18
N ILE A 26 -13.26 18.15 0.90
CA ILE A 26 -14.47 18.98 0.84
C ILE A 26 -14.25 20.23 -0.03
N LYS A 27 -13.10 20.90 0.13
CA LYS A 27 -12.75 22.11 -0.64
C LYS A 27 -12.57 21.83 -2.14
N ASN A 28 -12.06 20.65 -2.48
CA ASN A 28 -11.83 20.24 -3.86
C ASN A 28 -13.04 19.54 -4.51
N ALA A 29 -14.05 19.16 -3.71
CA ALA A 29 -15.21 18.43 -4.18
C ALA A 29 -16.12 19.31 -5.06
N ALA A 30 -16.52 18.76 -6.21
CA ALA A 30 -17.50 19.42 -7.08
C ALA A 30 -18.91 19.19 -6.53
N TRP A 31 -19.55 20.23 -5.99
CA TRP A 31 -20.87 20.16 -5.33
C TRP A 31 -21.93 19.32 -6.07
N ARG A 32 -21.99 19.43 -7.41
CA ARG A 32 -22.99 18.71 -8.22
C ARG A 32 -22.71 17.21 -8.37
N LYS A 33 -21.45 16.78 -8.25
CA LYS A 33 -21.03 15.38 -8.45
C LYS A 33 -20.75 14.65 -7.13
N HIS A 34 -20.29 15.38 -6.13
CA HIS A 34 -19.70 14.80 -4.91
C HIS A 34 -20.52 15.13 -3.65
N SER A 35 -21.84 15.33 -3.76
CA SER A 35 -22.68 15.70 -2.62
C SER A 35 -22.65 14.64 -1.49
N ALA A 36 -22.70 13.36 -1.85
CA ALA A 36 -22.58 12.25 -0.90
C ALA A 36 -21.21 12.22 -0.21
N LEU A 37 -20.12 12.40 -0.98
CA LEU A 37 -18.77 12.50 -0.44
C LEU A 37 -18.62 13.68 0.53
N VAL A 38 -19.14 14.86 0.16
CA VAL A 38 -19.09 16.05 1.04
C VAL A 38 -19.87 15.82 2.32
N ALA A 39 -21.04 15.18 2.25
CA ALA A 39 -21.83 14.84 3.43
C ALA A 39 -21.09 13.84 4.34
N ALA A 40 -20.50 12.79 3.76
CA ALA A 40 -19.71 11.80 4.49
C ALA A 40 -18.48 12.43 5.16
N ALA A 41 -17.72 13.26 4.45
CA ALA A 41 -16.52 13.92 4.98
C ALA A 41 -16.86 14.91 6.11
N LYS A 42 -17.98 15.65 6.02
CA LYS A 42 -18.44 16.52 7.10
C LYS A 42 -18.86 15.73 8.33
N SER A 43 -19.65 14.68 8.14
CA SER A 43 -20.05 13.76 9.23
C SER A 43 -18.82 13.16 9.94
N ALA A 44 -17.81 12.72 9.17
CA ALA A 44 -16.56 12.24 9.73
C ALA A 44 -15.82 13.31 10.54
N LEU A 45 -15.71 14.55 10.04
CA LEU A 45 -15.08 15.66 10.77
C LEU A 45 -15.79 15.99 12.10
N ASP A 46 -17.12 15.94 12.13
CA ASP A 46 -17.89 16.17 13.36
C ASP A 46 -17.63 15.06 14.41
N LEU A 47 -17.56 13.80 13.96
CA LEU A 47 -17.20 12.66 14.82
C LEU A 47 -15.75 12.73 15.32
N LEU A 48 -14.81 13.13 14.47
CA LEU A 48 -13.41 13.33 14.86
C LEU A 48 -13.26 14.44 15.91
N SER A 49 -14.02 15.53 15.75
CA SER A 49 -13.97 16.69 16.67
C SER A 49 -14.56 16.38 18.05
N SER A 50 -15.51 15.44 18.12
CA SER A 50 -16.12 14.97 19.37
C SER A 50 -15.37 13.80 20.01
N SER A 51 -14.42 13.19 19.30
CA SER A 51 -13.66 12.05 19.77
C SER A 51 -12.57 12.48 20.77
N SER A 52 -12.55 11.83 21.93
CA SER A 52 -11.44 11.92 22.88
C SER A 52 -10.54 10.69 22.74
N TYR A 53 -9.23 10.86 22.99
CA TYR A 53 -8.29 9.75 22.94
C TYR A 53 -8.60 8.75 24.04
N HIS A 54 -8.92 7.51 23.64
CA HIS A 54 -9.00 6.37 24.55
C HIS A 54 -7.81 5.46 24.27
N SER A 55 -7.13 5.03 25.33
CA SER A 55 -6.12 3.96 25.23
C SER A 55 -6.79 2.74 24.59
N PRO A 56 -6.14 2.08 23.61
CA PRO A 56 -6.71 0.88 23.01
C PRO A 56 -6.97 -0.17 24.10
N ASP A 57 -8.20 -0.68 24.17
CA ASP A 57 -8.55 -1.80 25.05
C ASP A 57 -8.16 -3.10 24.32
N PRO A 58 -7.15 -3.83 24.79
CA PRO A 58 -6.68 -5.06 24.15
C PRO A 58 -7.69 -6.21 24.24
N THR A 59 -8.77 -6.07 25.01
CA THR A 59 -9.79 -7.12 25.19
C THR A 59 -11.07 -6.90 24.37
N SER A 60 -11.14 -5.82 23.59
CA SER A 60 -12.31 -5.55 22.74
C SER A 60 -12.42 -6.57 21.60
N PRO A 61 -13.56 -7.25 21.41
CA PRO A 61 -13.75 -8.23 20.34
C PRO A 61 -13.71 -7.62 18.94
N ASN A 62 -13.93 -6.31 18.81
CA ASN A 62 -13.85 -5.57 17.55
C ASN A 62 -12.99 -4.31 17.76
N PRO A 63 -11.66 -4.39 17.57
CA PRO A 63 -10.79 -3.23 17.68
C PRO A 63 -11.12 -2.21 16.57
N SER A 64 -10.98 -0.93 16.89
CA SER A 64 -11.14 0.13 15.89
C SER A 64 -10.05 0.00 14.81
N PRO A 65 -10.39 0.12 13.51
CA PRO A 65 -9.40 0.04 12.44
C PRO A 65 -8.48 1.25 12.40
N LEU A 66 -8.76 2.31 13.17
CA LEU A 66 -7.94 3.50 13.29
C LEU A 66 -7.56 3.75 14.75
N LEU A 67 -6.26 3.80 15.03
CA LEU A 67 -5.72 3.93 16.38
C LEU A 67 -6.21 5.23 17.04
N GLY A 68 -6.72 5.09 18.28
CA GLY A 68 -7.17 6.22 19.08
C GLY A 68 -8.49 6.84 18.63
N LEU A 69 -9.26 6.18 17.76
CA LEU A 69 -10.61 6.60 17.37
C LEU A 69 -11.67 5.56 17.75
N PRO A 70 -12.89 5.98 18.13
CA PRO A 70 -14.02 5.07 18.27
C PRO A 70 -14.43 4.49 16.91
N VAL A 71 -14.99 3.28 16.93
CA VAL A 71 -15.36 2.51 15.71
C VAL A 71 -16.23 3.33 14.75
N ALA A 72 -17.20 4.10 15.28
CA ALA A 72 -18.07 4.93 14.45
C ALA A 72 -17.31 6.06 13.70
N ALA A 73 -16.39 6.75 14.39
CA ALA A 73 -15.58 7.80 13.77
C ALA A 73 -14.59 7.21 12.76
N ALA A 74 -14.02 6.04 13.07
CA ALA A 74 -13.13 5.33 12.17
C ALA A 74 -13.87 4.88 10.89
N ALA A 75 -15.03 4.24 11.03
CA ALA A 75 -15.85 3.80 9.91
C ALA A 75 -16.30 4.97 9.03
N ALA A 76 -16.76 6.08 9.62
CA ALA A 76 -17.15 7.28 8.88
C ALA A 76 -15.97 7.89 8.10
N SER A 77 -14.79 7.93 8.72
CA SER A 77 -13.58 8.45 8.08
C SER A 77 -13.12 7.58 6.91
N LEU A 78 -13.07 6.25 7.11
CA LEU A 78 -12.72 5.31 6.03
C LEU A 78 -13.73 5.37 4.89
N HIS A 79 -15.03 5.46 5.19
CA HIS A 79 -16.06 5.60 4.17
C HIS A 79 -15.90 6.87 3.33
N ALA A 80 -15.58 8.01 3.96
CA ALA A 80 -15.32 9.25 3.23
C ALA A 80 -14.07 9.15 2.32
N LEU A 81 -13.01 8.47 2.77
CA LEU A 81 -11.82 8.22 1.95
C LEU A 81 -12.15 7.30 0.77
N ILE A 82 -12.90 6.21 0.98
CA ILE A 82 -13.32 5.29 -0.09
C ILE A 82 -14.11 6.04 -1.16
N LEU A 83 -15.11 6.85 -0.77
CA LEU A 83 -15.88 7.66 -1.72
C LEU A 83 -15.02 8.66 -2.51
N ALA A 84 -13.96 9.20 -1.91
CA ALA A 84 -13.05 10.10 -2.59
C ALA A 84 -12.19 9.38 -3.63
N LEU A 85 -11.68 8.19 -3.30
CA LEU A 85 -10.89 7.34 -4.19
C LEU A 85 -11.74 6.80 -5.36
N GLU A 86 -12.97 6.37 -5.10
CA GLU A 86 -13.90 5.85 -6.11
C GLU A 86 -14.50 6.95 -7.02
N SER A 87 -14.30 8.23 -6.71
CA SER A 87 -14.86 9.34 -7.48
C SER A 87 -14.28 9.49 -8.89
N ALA A 88 -13.19 8.77 -9.20
CA ALA A 88 -12.38 8.91 -10.42
C ALA A 88 -11.94 10.37 -10.70
N SER A 89 -11.87 11.21 -9.66
CA SER A 89 -11.47 12.60 -9.77
C SER A 89 -10.16 12.84 -9.02
N PRO A 90 -9.03 13.09 -9.73
CA PRO A 90 -7.73 13.32 -9.09
C PRO A 90 -7.74 14.41 -8.02
N LYS A 91 -8.58 15.44 -8.18
CA LYS A 91 -8.71 16.56 -7.23
C LYS A 91 -9.11 16.15 -5.81
N VAL A 92 -9.88 15.07 -5.67
CA VAL A 92 -10.31 14.55 -4.36
C VAL A 92 -9.65 13.20 -4.03
N ALA A 93 -9.25 12.43 -5.03
CA ALA A 93 -8.55 11.16 -4.84
C ALA A 93 -7.09 11.36 -4.37
N ASP A 94 -6.37 12.36 -4.91
CA ASP A 94 -5.00 12.70 -4.47
C ASP A 94 -4.88 12.97 -2.96
N PRO A 95 -5.68 13.89 -2.36
CA PRO A 95 -5.62 14.10 -0.91
C PRO A 95 -6.11 12.90 -0.09
N ALA A 96 -6.92 12.01 -0.66
CA ALA A 96 -7.31 10.77 -0.01
C ALA A 96 -6.14 9.75 -0.01
N LEU A 97 -5.43 9.57 -1.13
CA LEU A 97 -4.24 8.71 -1.21
C LEU A 97 -3.12 9.19 -0.27
N ASP A 98 -2.84 10.50 -0.24
CA ASP A 98 -1.87 11.09 0.70
C ASP A 98 -2.26 10.82 2.17
N CYS A 99 -3.55 10.90 2.50
CA CYS A 99 -4.05 10.58 3.82
C CYS A 99 -3.84 9.10 4.17
N VAL A 100 -4.17 8.18 3.26
CA VAL A 100 -3.98 6.73 3.49
C VAL A 100 -2.49 6.40 3.65
N ALA A 101 -1.61 6.97 2.83
CA ALA A 101 -0.17 6.79 2.96
C ALA A 101 0.33 7.23 4.35
N LYS A 102 -0.12 8.39 4.84
CA LYS A 102 0.24 8.89 6.18
C LYS A 102 -0.29 8.01 7.31
N LEU A 103 -1.51 7.51 7.20
CA LEU A 103 -2.06 6.57 8.19
C LEU A 103 -1.24 5.28 8.26
N LEU A 104 -0.78 4.77 7.12
CA LEU A 104 0.08 3.58 7.05
C LEU A 104 1.49 3.87 7.59
N TYR A 105 2.10 4.99 7.19
CA TYR A 105 3.43 5.40 7.65
C TYR A 105 3.50 5.58 9.18
N HIS A 106 2.47 6.19 9.76
CA HIS A 106 2.36 6.38 11.20
C HIS A 106 1.78 5.17 11.95
N ARG A 107 1.54 4.04 11.27
CA ARG A 107 0.96 2.81 11.85
C ARG A 107 -0.38 3.05 12.57
N LEU A 108 -1.18 3.97 12.02
CA LEU A 108 -2.46 4.38 12.57
C LEU A 108 -3.63 3.57 12.01
N LEU A 109 -3.47 2.97 10.83
CA LEU A 109 -4.42 2.01 10.27
C LEU A 109 -4.05 0.60 10.76
N LEU A 110 -5.03 -0.14 11.27
CA LEU A 110 -4.89 -1.46 11.86
C LEU A 110 -5.78 -2.48 11.12
N GLY A 111 -5.34 -3.73 11.02
CA GLY A 111 -6.16 -4.86 10.58
C GLY A 111 -5.61 -5.62 9.37
N ASP A 112 -6.49 -6.27 8.62
CA ASP A 112 -6.16 -6.99 7.38
C ASP A 112 -6.76 -6.25 6.17
N LEU A 113 -5.93 -5.98 5.16
CA LEU A 113 -6.30 -5.36 3.89
C LEU A 113 -6.51 -6.39 2.76
N GLY A 114 -6.58 -7.70 3.03
CA GLY A 114 -6.33 -8.72 2.00
C GLY A 114 -7.41 -9.77 1.70
N GLU A 115 -8.42 -10.00 2.55
CA GLU A 115 -9.42 -11.04 2.27
C GLU A 115 -10.60 -10.50 1.45
N ALA A 116 -10.58 -10.78 0.13
CA ALA A 116 -11.64 -10.40 -0.81
C ALA A 116 -13.00 -11.05 -0.49
N ALA A 117 -13.05 -12.08 0.36
CA ALA A 117 -14.28 -12.69 0.85
C ALA A 117 -15.00 -11.81 1.89
N ASP A 118 -14.28 -10.90 2.53
CA ASP A 118 -14.82 -10.04 3.57
C ASP A 118 -15.17 -8.66 3.01
N ASP A 119 -16.43 -8.25 3.18
CA ASP A 119 -16.97 -6.93 2.81
C ASP A 119 -16.49 -5.81 3.77
N SER A 120 -15.30 -6.00 4.36
CA SER A 120 -14.69 -5.16 5.38
C SER A 120 -14.34 -3.77 4.83
N PRO A 121 -14.34 -2.72 5.67
CA PRO A 121 -13.94 -1.39 5.23
C PRO A 121 -12.48 -1.32 4.77
N ALA A 122 -11.64 -2.23 5.28
CA ALA A 122 -10.23 -2.33 4.97
C ALA A 122 -10.00 -2.91 3.55
N SER A 123 -10.69 -4.00 3.19
CA SER A 123 -10.63 -4.58 1.83
C SER A 123 -11.17 -3.60 0.78
N LYS A 124 -12.28 -2.90 1.08
CA LYS A 124 -12.83 -1.83 0.22
C LYS A 124 -11.85 -0.67 0.04
N LEU A 125 -11.15 -0.28 1.11
CA LEU A 125 -10.13 0.76 1.02
C LEU A 125 -9.00 0.34 0.09
N LEU A 126 -8.48 -0.89 0.21
CA LEU A 126 -7.44 -1.39 -0.68
C LEU A 126 -7.94 -1.40 -2.14
N ALA A 127 -9.12 -1.95 -2.41
CA ALA A 127 -9.70 -1.96 -3.75
C ALA A 127 -9.83 -0.55 -4.35
N ALA A 128 -10.30 0.41 -3.55
CA ALA A 128 -10.41 1.81 -3.97
C ALA A 128 -9.04 2.44 -4.28
N VAL A 129 -8.01 2.17 -3.46
CA VAL A 129 -6.62 2.59 -3.73
C VAL A 129 -6.10 1.98 -5.03
N LEU A 130 -6.29 0.67 -5.23
CA LEU A 130 -5.79 -0.03 -6.41
C LEU A 130 -6.42 0.49 -7.70
N SER A 131 -7.70 0.88 -7.68
CA SER A 131 -8.37 1.45 -8.84
C SER A 131 -7.83 2.82 -9.25
N CYS A 132 -7.26 3.59 -8.32
CA CYS A 132 -6.64 4.89 -8.62
C CYS A 132 -5.42 4.76 -9.55
N GLY A 133 -4.70 3.63 -9.48
CA GLY A 133 -3.56 3.34 -10.37
C GLY A 133 -3.96 3.13 -11.83
N ALA A 134 -5.24 2.90 -12.12
CA ALA A 134 -5.76 2.68 -13.48
C ALA A 134 -6.34 3.95 -14.13
N LEU A 135 -6.23 5.12 -13.47
CA LEU A 135 -6.80 6.38 -13.97
C LEU A 135 -5.99 7.03 -15.10
N ASN A 136 -4.83 6.47 -15.46
CA ASN A 136 -3.90 7.01 -16.47
C ASN A 136 -3.53 8.48 -16.22
N ASP A 137 -3.32 8.84 -14.95
CA ASP A 137 -2.85 10.14 -14.50
C ASP A 137 -1.54 9.97 -13.75
N ASP A 138 -0.47 10.65 -14.20
CA ASP A 138 0.88 10.43 -13.70
C ASP A 138 1.02 10.70 -12.18
N ALA A 139 0.28 11.67 -11.64
CA ALA A 139 0.32 11.97 -10.21
C ALA A 139 -0.42 10.89 -9.40
N MET A 140 -1.57 10.42 -9.91
CA MET A 140 -2.35 9.34 -9.29
C MET A 140 -1.60 8.01 -9.30
N GLU A 141 -0.86 7.69 -10.38
CA GLU A 141 0.00 6.50 -10.45
C GLU A 141 1.06 6.54 -9.35
N LEU A 142 1.80 7.64 -9.21
CA LEU A 142 2.82 7.79 -8.17
C LEU A 142 2.21 7.76 -6.76
N ALA A 143 1.09 8.44 -6.54
CA ALA A 143 0.41 8.42 -5.24
C ALA A 143 -0.06 7.01 -4.87
N THR A 144 -0.58 6.25 -5.84
CA THR A 144 -0.94 4.84 -5.65
C THR A 144 0.28 4.01 -5.26
N LEU A 145 1.39 4.11 -6.01
CA LEU A 145 2.63 3.37 -5.69
C LEU A 145 3.15 3.68 -4.27
N ARG A 146 3.05 4.94 -3.81
CA ARG A 146 3.42 5.31 -2.42
C ARG A 146 2.56 4.60 -1.40
N VAL A 147 1.23 4.56 -1.59
CA VAL A 147 0.32 3.86 -0.68
C VAL A 147 0.64 2.37 -0.65
N LEU A 148 0.90 1.75 -1.80
CA LEU A 148 1.22 0.32 -1.88
C LEU A 148 2.53 -0.02 -1.15
N LEU A 149 3.56 0.82 -1.27
CA LEU A 149 4.81 0.67 -0.50
C LEU A 149 4.61 0.91 1.00
N ALA A 150 3.85 1.93 1.37
CA ALA A 150 3.50 2.20 2.76
C ALA A 150 2.74 1.01 3.39
N ALA A 151 1.83 0.40 2.64
CA ALA A 151 1.06 -0.75 3.08
C ALA A 151 1.96 -1.98 3.24
N ALA A 152 2.82 -2.26 2.25
CA ALA A 152 3.77 -3.37 2.33
C ALA A 152 4.72 -3.23 3.53
N ARG A 153 5.16 -2.02 3.86
CA ARG A 153 6.07 -1.75 4.99
C ARG A 153 5.36 -1.75 6.36
N CYS A 154 4.07 -1.45 6.40
CA CYS A 154 3.34 -1.33 7.66
C CYS A 154 3.25 -2.71 8.36
N PRO A 155 3.73 -2.87 9.60
CA PRO A 155 3.60 -4.13 10.33
C PRO A 155 2.23 -4.30 11.00
N SER A 156 1.46 -3.22 11.12
CA SER A 156 0.13 -3.21 11.75
C SER A 156 -1.00 -3.61 10.79
N ILE A 157 -0.63 -3.87 9.53
CA ILE A 157 -1.54 -4.23 8.45
C ILE A 157 -1.03 -5.53 7.83
N ALA A 158 -1.85 -6.56 7.83
CA ALA A 158 -1.62 -7.74 7.00
C ALA A 158 -2.21 -7.49 5.61
N ILE A 159 -1.50 -7.88 4.55
CA ILE A 159 -2.06 -7.96 3.20
C ILE A 159 -1.84 -9.38 2.76
N ARG A 160 -2.89 -10.19 2.81
CA ARG A 160 -2.82 -11.63 2.56
C ARG A 160 -3.40 -12.02 1.20
N GLY A 161 -3.07 -13.21 0.74
CA GLY A 161 -3.69 -13.90 -0.39
C GLY A 161 -3.84 -13.05 -1.66
N ASP A 162 -5.08 -12.90 -2.14
CA ASP A 162 -5.40 -12.21 -3.39
C ASP A 162 -5.08 -10.70 -3.31
N GLY A 163 -5.23 -10.06 -2.15
CA GLY A 163 -4.91 -8.64 -1.96
C GLY A 163 -3.45 -8.33 -2.30
N LEU A 164 -2.51 -9.18 -1.87
CA LEU A 164 -1.09 -9.03 -2.18
C LEU A 164 -0.82 -9.21 -3.68
N GLY A 165 -1.50 -10.17 -4.31
CA GLY A 165 -1.47 -10.38 -5.75
C GLY A 165 -2.00 -9.17 -6.54
N GLN A 166 -3.10 -8.57 -6.09
CA GLN A 166 -3.68 -7.37 -6.71
C GLN A 166 -2.76 -6.16 -6.59
N MET A 167 -2.07 -5.97 -5.45
CA MET A 167 -1.07 -4.91 -5.29
C MET A 167 0.05 -5.02 -6.32
N LEU A 168 0.65 -6.22 -6.43
CA LEU A 168 1.69 -6.44 -7.44
C LEU A 168 1.15 -6.25 -8.85
N LYS A 169 -0.06 -6.73 -9.14
CA LYS A 169 -0.70 -6.55 -10.44
C LYS A 169 -0.88 -5.07 -10.78
N THR A 170 -1.29 -4.23 -9.83
CA THR A 170 -1.41 -2.79 -10.04
C THR A 170 -0.07 -2.14 -10.32
N CYS A 171 0.98 -2.42 -9.53
CA CYS A 171 2.32 -1.91 -9.83
C CYS A 171 2.83 -2.37 -11.20
N TYR A 172 2.61 -3.64 -11.54
CA TYR A 172 3.01 -4.22 -12.82
C TYR A 172 2.26 -3.58 -14.00
N ASN A 173 0.97 -3.30 -13.84
CA ASN A 173 0.19 -2.58 -14.84
C ASN A 173 0.74 -1.17 -15.03
N ILE A 174 1.00 -0.41 -13.96
CA ILE A 174 1.59 0.94 -14.06
C ILE A 174 2.94 0.88 -14.79
N TYR A 175 3.81 -0.10 -14.49
CA TYR A 175 5.06 -0.29 -15.23
C TYR A 175 4.87 -0.50 -16.73
N LEU A 176 3.86 -1.29 -17.12
CA LEU A 176 3.62 -1.63 -18.52
C LEU A 176 2.86 -0.56 -19.30
N SER A 177 1.92 0.13 -18.65
CA SER A 177 0.96 1.02 -19.32
C SER A 177 1.17 2.51 -19.07
N SER A 178 1.96 2.91 -18.06
CA SER A 178 2.17 4.33 -17.78
C SER A 178 2.80 5.05 -18.97
N SER A 179 2.36 6.28 -19.21
CA SER A 179 2.94 7.15 -20.24
C SER A 179 4.27 7.79 -19.81
N SER A 180 4.54 7.82 -18.49
CA SER A 180 5.73 8.43 -17.89
C SER A 180 6.81 7.37 -17.65
N GLY A 181 7.98 7.52 -18.29
CA GLY A 181 9.13 6.65 -18.06
C GLY A 181 9.61 6.69 -16.60
N ALA A 182 9.46 7.83 -15.92
CA ALA A 182 9.73 7.96 -14.49
C ALA A 182 8.78 7.10 -13.65
N ASN A 183 7.48 7.11 -13.96
CA ASN A 183 6.49 6.29 -13.27
C ASN A 183 6.70 4.80 -13.54
N GLN A 184 7.06 4.42 -14.78
CA GLN A 184 7.44 3.05 -15.09
C GLN A 184 8.60 2.60 -14.19
N MET A 185 9.67 3.39 -14.10
CA MET A 185 10.81 3.06 -13.24
C MET A 185 10.43 3.06 -11.74
N CYS A 186 9.62 4.00 -11.26
CA CYS A 186 9.10 3.99 -9.89
C CYS A 186 8.30 2.72 -9.60
N ALA A 187 7.47 2.26 -10.53
CA ALA A 187 6.69 1.04 -10.40
C ALA A 187 7.59 -0.21 -10.36
N LYS A 188 8.66 -0.25 -11.17
CA LYS A 188 9.68 -1.31 -11.14
C LYS A 188 10.36 -1.38 -9.76
N LEU A 189 10.83 -0.24 -9.23
CA LEU A 189 11.43 -0.18 -7.90
C LEU A 189 10.43 -0.54 -6.79
N ALA A 190 9.17 -0.10 -6.92
CA ALA A 190 8.13 -0.42 -5.96
C ALA A 190 7.85 -1.94 -5.92
N LEU A 191 7.73 -2.59 -7.08
CA LEU A 191 7.60 -4.06 -7.17
C LEU A 191 8.76 -4.77 -6.48
N ALA A 192 9.99 -4.37 -6.81
CA ALA A 192 11.19 -4.94 -6.22
C ALA A 192 11.20 -4.79 -4.69
N GLN A 193 10.90 -3.59 -4.19
CA GLN A 193 10.89 -3.30 -2.77
C GLN A 193 9.80 -4.05 -2.01
N VAL A 194 8.60 -4.17 -2.58
CA VAL A 194 7.51 -4.98 -2.00
C VAL A 194 7.95 -6.44 -1.87
N LEU A 195 8.57 -7.02 -2.91
CA LEU A 195 9.10 -8.38 -2.85
C LEU A 195 10.19 -8.52 -1.78
N VAL A 196 11.15 -7.59 -1.71
CA VAL A 196 12.20 -7.63 -0.68
C VAL A 196 11.60 -7.63 0.73
N ILE A 197 10.56 -6.80 0.98
CA ILE A 197 9.86 -6.79 2.28
C ILE A 197 9.18 -8.13 2.53
N VAL A 198 8.34 -8.61 1.62
CA VAL A 198 7.57 -9.85 1.81
C VAL A 198 8.48 -11.05 2.02
N PHE A 199 9.55 -11.19 1.23
CA PHE A 199 10.46 -12.32 1.36
C PHE A 199 11.32 -12.26 2.62
N ALA A 200 11.67 -11.06 3.11
CA ALA A 200 12.27 -10.90 4.43
C ALA A 200 11.30 -11.29 5.55
N ARG A 201 10.01 -10.95 5.43
CA ARG A 201 8.97 -11.39 6.38
C ARG A 201 8.84 -12.90 6.44
N VAL A 202 8.89 -13.57 5.29
CA VAL A 202 8.85 -15.03 5.18
C VAL A 202 10.06 -15.68 5.88
N GLU A 203 11.25 -15.13 5.65
CA GLU A 203 12.50 -15.65 6.22
C GLU A 203 12.51 -15.57 7.75
N VAL A 204 12.07 -14.43 8.30
CA VAL A 204 12.03 -14.18 9.75
C VAL A 204 10.75 -14.69 10.41
N ASP A 205 9.74 -15.01 9.60
CA ASP A 205 8.37 -15.31 10.03
C ASP A 205 7.77 -14.20 10.92
N SER A 206 7.90 -12.94 10.46
CA SER A 206 7.46 -11.76 11.21
C SER A 206 7.05 -10.63 10.28
N MET A 207 6.05 -9.84 10.67
CA MET A 207 5.59 -8.67 9.91
C MET A 207 6.50 -7.44 10.06
N ASP A 208 7.22 -7.33 11.19
CA ASP A 208 8.12 -6.20 11.47
C ASP A 208 9.56 -6.57 11.09
N VAL A 209 9.88 -6.36 9.81
CA VAL A 209 11.21 -6.57 9.26
C VAL A 209 11.81 -5.26 8.79
N ARG A 210 13.13 -5.16 8.91
CA ARG A 210 13.90 -4.06 8.34
C ARG A 210 14.64 -4.56 7.12
N VAL A 211 14.45 -3.87 6.00
CA VAL A 211 15.10 -4.19 4.74
C VAL A 211 15.76 -2.94 4.17
N PRO A 212 16.90 -3.07 3.48
CA PRO A 212 17.49 -1.96 2.76
C PRO A 212 16.56 -1.48 1.65
N THR A 213 16.68 -0.19 1.32
CA THR A 213 16.02 0.37 0.14
C THR A 213 16.68 -0.20 -1.11
N VAL A 214 15.88 -0.66 -2.08
CA VAL A 214 16.37 -1.15 -3.37
C VAL A 214 17.08 -0.03 -4.11
N SER A 215 18.30 -0.33 -4.58
CA SER A 215 19.05 0.56 -5.47
C SER A 215 18.61 0.36 -6.91
N ILE A 216 18.40 1.45 -7.64
CA ILE A 216 18.12 1.40 -9.06
C ILE A 216 19.24 0.71 -9.86
N ALA A 217 20.50 0.83 -9.42
CA ALA A 217 21.64 0.19 -10.07
C ALA A 217 21.54 -1.34 -10.08
N ASP A 218 20.89 -1.93 -9.07
CA ASP A 218 20.70 -3.38 -8.97
C ASP A 218 19.52 -3.87 -9.83
N MET A 219 18.64 -2.95 -10.25
CA MET A 219 17.41 -3.21 -11.00
C MET A 219 17.51 -2.81 -12.48
N MET A 220 18.51 -2.02 -12.86
CA MET A 220 18.72 -1.64 -14.25
C MET A 220 19.47 -2.74 -14.98
N ASP A 221 18.78 -3.44 -15.88
CA ASP A 221 19.45 -4.10 -16.99
C ASP A 221 19.68 -3.09 -18.12
N VAL A 222 20.84 -3.19 -18.77
CA VAL A 222 21.30 -2.26 -19.82
C VAL A 222 20.40 -2.33 -21.06
N SER A 223 19.52 -3.33 -21.15
CA SER A 223 18.69 -3.67 -22.30
C SER A 223 17.45 -2.78 -22.50
N ASP A 224 16.85 -2.16 -21.47
CA ASP A 224 15.74 -1.19 -21.64
C ASP A 224 16.26 0.26 -21.67
N HIS A 225 16.98 0.60 -22.75
CA HIS A 225 17.57 1.93 -22.97
C HIS A 225 16.60 3.10 -22.80
N ARG A 226 15.28 2.87 -22.91
CA ARG A 226 14.25 3.90 -22.76
C ARG A 226 14.17 4.46 -21.35
N LEU A 227 14.54 3.67 -20.34
CA LEU A 227 14.43 4.05 -18.94
C LEU A 227 15.78 4.47 -18.33
N ASN A 228 16.84 4.48 -19.14
CA ASN A 228 18.20 4.78 -18.70
C ASN A 228 18.53 6.29 -18.73
N ASP A 229 17.53 7.14 -18.95
CA ASP A 229 17.70 8.60 -18.86
C ASP A 229 18.06 9.01 -17.43
N SER A 230 19.09 9.85 -17.28
CA SER A 230 19.59 10.27 -15.97
C SER A 230 18.53 10.99 -15.13
N GLY A 231 17.58 11.70 -15.76
CA GLY A 231 16.48 12.36 -15.06
C GLY A 231 15.47 11.35 -14.52
N ILE A 232 15.09 10.35 -15.34
CA ILE A 232 14.23 9.23 -14.92
C ILE A 232 14.83 8.50 -13.71
N VAL A 233 16.13 8.19 -13.79
CA VAL A 233 16.85 7.49 -12.72
C VAL A 233 16.84 8.29 -11.42
N GLN A 234 17.11 9.60 -11.48
CA GLN A 234 17.10 10.47 -10.30
C GLN A 234 15.71 10.58 -9.67
N VAL A 235 14.66 10.77 -10.49
CA VAL A 235 13.28 10.86 -10.00
C VAL A 235 12.85 9.56 -9.32
N ALA A 236 13.14 8.42 -9.94
CA ALA A 236 12.76 7.13 -9.40
C ALA A 236 13.53 6.75 -8.13
N GLN A 237 14.83 7.07 -8.06
CA GLN A 237 15.61 6.85 -6.84
C GLN A 237 15.14 7.76 -5.69
N GLY A 238 14.83 9.03 -5.97
CA GLY A 238 14.23 9.94 -4.99
C GLY A 238 12.89 9.41 -4.47
N PHE A 239 12.03 8.96 -5.38
CA PHE A 239 10.74 8.36 -5.03
C PHE A 239 10.87 7.17 -4.07
N ILE A 240 11.76 6.21 -4.35
CA ILE A 240 11.87 5.01 -3.50
C ILE A 240 12.49 5.34 -2.15
N ASN A 241 13.45 6.27 -2.09
CA ASN A 241 14.03 6.74 -0.84
C ASN A 241 12.97 7.41 0.04
N ASP A 242 12.22 8.35 -0.52
CA ASP A 242 11.13 9.05 0.19
C ASP A 242 10.07 8.06 0.71
N ALA A 243 9.75 7.03 -0.08
CA ALA A 243 8.77 6.02 0.31
C ALA A 243 9.26 5.10 1.44
N MET A 244 10.57 4.87 1.52
CA MET A 244 11.20 4.02 2.52
C MET A 244 11.56 4.75 3.82
N GLU A 245 11.87 6.05 3.77
CA GLU A 245 12.22 6.88 4.95
C GLU A 245 11.08 7.02 5.98
N GLY A 246 9.83 6.76 5.61
CA GLY A 246 8.65 6.95 6.47
C GLY A 246 8.52 6.01 7.69
N SER A 247 9.53 5.21 8.05
CA SER A 247 9.48 4.21 9.14
C SER A 247 10.31 4.52 10.38
N ASP A 248 11.27 5.44 10.29
CA ASP A 248 12.38 5.51 11.26
C ASP A 248 12.14 6.50 12.41
N VAL A 249 10.96 7.12 12.49
CA VAL A 249 10.59 7.98 13.62
C VAL A 249 9.70 7.21 14.60
N PRO A 250 10.19 6.87 15.81
CA PRO A 250 9.31 6.49 16.91
C PRO A 250 8.61 7.76 17.43
N GLU A 251 7.26 7.73 17.55
CA GLU A 251 6.40 8.38 18.58
C GLU A 251 5.04 8.87 18.01
N PRO A 252 3.96 9.00 18.82
CA PRO A 252 3.60 8.34 20.08
C PRO A 252 2.36 7.45 19.89
N GLY A 253 2.48 6.15 20.16
CA GLY A 253 1.35 5.21 20.04
C GLY A 253 1.63 3.74 20.34
N THR A 254 2.79 3.37 20.88
CA THR A 254 3.06 1.98 21.27
C THR A 254 2.12 1.53 22.39
N PRO A 255 1.47 0.36 22.25
CA PRO A 255 2.20 -0.89 22.39
C PRO A 255 2.23 -1.73 21.11
N VAL A 256 3.42 -2.22 20.78
CA VAL A 256 3.61 -3.41 19.95
C VAL A 256 3.21 -4.61 20.81
N ALA A 257 1.98 -5.07 20.67
CA ALA A 257 1.59 -6.46 20.85
C ALA A 257 0.16 -6.60 20.31
N MET A 258 0.06 -7.15 19.10
CA MET A 258 -0.82 -8.26 18.69
C MET A 258 -0.76 -8.37 17.17
N ALA A 259 0.34 -8.93 16.67
CA ALA A 259 0.17 -9.99 15.68
C ALA A 259 0.54 -11.24 16.48
N GLU A 260 -0.46 -11.84 17.11
CA GLU A 260 -0.29 -13.23 17.56
C GLU A 260 0.26 -14.00 16.36
N VAL A 261 1.31 -14.76 16.61
CA VAL A 261 1.85 -15.74 15.67
C VAL A 261 0.63 -16.50 15.15
N ASP A 262 0.31 -16.31 13.86
CA ASP A 262 -0.84 -16.93 13.22
C ASP A 262 -0.84 -18.40 13.65
N GLU A 263 -2.00 -18.89 14.12
CA GLU A 263 -2.22 -20.30 14.36
C GLU A 263 -1.68 -21.05 13.14
N LYS A 264 -0.68 -21.89 13.36
CA LYS A 264 -0.17 -22.76 12.30
C LYS A 264 -1.35 -23.62 11.87
N ASP A 265 -1.63 -23.65 10.58
CA ASP A 265 -2.56 -24.63 10.01
C ASP A 265 -2.08 -26.05 10.37
N ASP A 266 -2.94 -27.06 10.19
CA ASP A 266 -2.67 -28.47 10.53
C ASP A 266 -1.37 -29.02 9.84
N GLU A 267 -0.85 -28.29 8.85
CA GLU A 267 0.41 -28.54 8.13
C GLU A 267 1.66 -27.82 8.72
N GLY A 268 1.53 -26.97 9.73
CA GLY A 268 2.64 -26.36 10.47
C GLY A 268 3.24 -25.07 9.89
N MET A 269 2.66 -24.52 8.82
CA MET A 269 3.11 -23.29 8.14
C MET A 269 2.35 -22.06 8.69
N SER A 270 3.03 -20.90 8.75
CA SER A 270 2.39 -19.64 9.11
C SER A 270 1.79 -18.96 7.88
N LYS A 271 0.74 -18.15 8.05
CA LYS A 271 0.14 -17.39 6.93
C LYS A 271 1.14 -16.46 6.24
N ILE A 272 2.11 -15.91 6.98
CA ILE A 272 3.19 -15.09 6.41
C ILE A 272 3.98 -15.87 5.36
N ARG A 273 4.33 -17.13 5.68
CA ARG A 273 5.07 -18.01 4.77
C ARG A 273 4.21 -18.47 3.60
N GLU A 274 2.94 -18.79 3.86
CA GLU A 274 1.98 -19.15 2.80
C GLU A 274 1.80 -18.03 1.78
N ASP A 275 1.59 -16.79 2.24
CA ASP A 275 1.46 -15.61 1.39
C ASP A 275 2.71 -15.40 0.53
N GLY A 276 3.90 -15.51 1.12
CA GLY A 276 5.16 -15.40 0.40
C GLY A 276 5.36 -16.50 -0.66
N LEU A 277 5.01 -17.74 -0.33
CA LEU A 277 5.08 -18.86 -1.28
C LEU A 277 4.06 -18.71 -2.41
N ALA A 278 2.84 -18.27 -2.10
CA ALA A 278 1.82 -17.95 -3.09
C ALA A 278 2.30 -16.83 -4.02
N LEU A 279 2.96 -15.80 -3.47
CA LEU A 279 3.55 -14.71 -4.23
C LEU A 279 4.65 -15.19 -5.17
N PHE A 280 5.57 -16.02 -4.68
CA PHE A 280 6.62 -16.63 -5.49
C PHE A 280 6.03 -17.45 -6.65
N LYS A 281 5.03 -18.30 -6.36
CA LYS A 281 4.31 -19.08 -7.38
C LYS A 281 3.65 -18.18 -8.43
N ASN A 282 3.04 -17.07 -8.01
CA ASN A 282 2.42 -16.10 -8.93
C ASN A 282 3.46 -15.43 -9.82
N LEU A 283 4.62 -15.06 -9.28
CA LEU A 283 5.71 -14.48 -10.06
C LEU A 283 6.29 -15.47 -11.09
N CYS A 284 6.46 -16.74 -10.71
CA CYS A 284 6.81 -17.83 -11.64
C CYS A 284 5.77 -18.00 -12.75
N LYS A 285 4.47 -17.95 -12.43
CA LYS A 285 3.41 -18.02 -13.45
C LYS A 285 3.46 -16.82 -14.40
N LEU A 286 3.76 -15.62 -13.90
CA LEU A 286 3.88 -14.42 -14.73
C LEU A 286 5.06 -14.51 -15.71
N SER A 287 6.21 -15.04 -15.29
CA SER A 287 7.36 -15.23 -16.18
C SER A 287 7.11 -16.28 -17.28
N MET A 288 6.20 -17.22 -17.03
CA MET A 288 5.81 -18.28 -17.97
C MET A 288 4.70 -17.89 -18.96
N LYS A 289 4.07 -16.71 -18.86
CA LYS A 289 3.00 -16.31 -19.80
C LYS A 289 3.59 -16.03 -21.18
N PHE A 290 3.30 -16.89 -22.18
CA PHE A 290 3.82 -16.76 -23.55
C PHE A 290 3.04 -15.77 -24.42
N SER A 291 3.70 -15.26 -25.46
CA SER A 291 3.01 -14.59 -26.58
C SER A 291 2.25 -15.67 -27.35
N THR A 292 1.04 -15.39 -27.83
CA THR A 292 0.33 -16.33 -28.71
C THR A 292 1.10 -16.48 -30.03
N PRO A 293 0.98 -17.62 -30.72
CA PRO A 293 1.59 -17.84 -32.04
C PRO A 293 1.28 -16.71 -33.05
N ASP A 294 0.16 -16.01 -32.86
CA ASP A 294 -0.35 -14.96 -33.73
C ASP A 294 0.29 -13.58 -33.51
N ASN A 295 1.05 -13.35 -32.42
CA ASN A 295 1.68 -12.04 -32.18
C ASN A 295 3.04 -12.14 -31.46
N PRO A 296 4.08 -12.65 -32.13
CA PRO A 296 5.41 -12.89 -31.55
C PRO A 296 6.18 -11.62 -31.13
N GLU A 297 5.76 -10.43 -31.58
CA GLU A 297 6.46 -9.14 -31.35
C GLU A 297 5.72 -8.19 -30.40
N ASP A 298 4.82 -8.69 -29.55
CA ASP A 298 4.20 -7.83 -28.54
C ASP A 298 5.26 -7.35 -27.52
N GLN A 299 5.79 -6.15 -27.76
CA GLN A 299 6.81 -5.51 -26.95
C GLN A 299 6.35 -5.34 -25.49
N VAL A 300 5.05 -5.20 -25.24
CA VAL A 300 4.52 -5.06 -23.87
C VAL A 300 4.62 -6.41 -23.15
N LEU A 301 4.26 -7.51 -23.82
CA LEU A 301 4.43 -8.86 -23.26
C LEU A 301 5.89 -9.19 -23.00
N LEU A 302 6.80 -8.80 -23.91
CA LEU A 302 8.24 -9.02 -23.72
C LEU A 302 8.77 -8.23 -22.52
N ARG A 303 8.43 -6.94 -22.40
CA ARG A 303 8.82 -6.10 -21.26
C ARG A 303 8.31 -6.66 -19.94
N GLY A 304 7.08 -7.16 -19.91
CA GLY A 304 6.53 -7.82 -18.73
C GLY A 304 7.30 -9.08 -18.34
N LYS A 305 7.65 -9.93 -19.31
CA LYS A 305 8.46 -11.13 -19.07
C LYS A 305 9.83 -10.78 -18.50
N VAL A 306 10.52 -9.81 -19.12
CA VAL A 306 11.85 -9.35 -18.65
C VAL A 306 11.75 -8.90 -17.20
N LEU A 307 10.77 -8.04 -16.88
CA LEU A 307 10.54 -7.61 -15.51
C LEU A 307 10.29 -8.78 -14.55
N SER A 308 9.43 -9.73 -14.93
CA SER A 308 9.12 -10.90 -14.10
C SER A 308 10.37 -11.75 -13.82
N LEU A 309 11.24 -11.92 -14.83
CA LEU A 309 12.50 -12.66 -14.70
C LEU A 309 13.54 -11.92 -13.87
N GLU A 310 13.65 -10.59 -14.00
CA GLU A 310 14.51 -9.76 -13.16
C GLU A 310 14.10 -9.84 -11.68
N LEU A 311 12.80 -9.74 -11.41
CA LEU A 311 12.26 -9.87 -10.06
C LEU A 311 12.50 -11.28 -9.49
N LEU A 312 12.32 -12.34 -10.29
CA LEU A 312 12.63 -13.70 -9.87
C LEU A 312 14.12 -13.89 -9.57
N LYS A 313 14.99 -13.38 -10.45
CA LYS A 313 16.44 -13.43 -10.25
C LYS A 313 16.82 -12.74 -8.95
N MET A 314 16.30 -11.55 -8.68
CA MET A 314 16.53 -10.83 -7.42
C MET A 314 16.08 -11.65 -6.21
N VAL A 315 14.89 -12.24 -6.26
CA VAL A 315 14.39 -13.10 -5.17
C VAL A 315 15.28 -14.32 -4.95
N VAL A 316 15.72 -14.98 -6.02
CA VAL A 316 16.55 -16.20 -5.95
C VAL A 316 17.96 -15.87 -5.46
N ASP A 317 18.58 -14.79 -5.95
CA ASP A 317 19.92 -14.35 -5.55
C ASP A 317 19.96 -13.97 -4.06
N ASN A 318 18.84 -13.50 -3.51
CA ASN A 318 18.70 -13.11 -2.09
C ASN A 318 17.96 -14.17 -1.24
N ALA A 319 17.70 -15.36 -1.77
CA ALA A 319 16.96 -16.40 -1.07
C ALA A 319 17.70 -16.83 0.21
N GLY A 320 17.07 -16.66 1.37
CA GLY A 320 17.62 -17.06 2.66
C GLY A 320 17.44 -18.57 2.95
N PRO A 321 17.90 -19.03 4.14
CA PRO A 321 17.78 -20.41 4.58
C PRO A 321 16.40 -21.05 4.37
N PHE A 322 15.31 -20.35 4.70
CA PHE A 322 13.95 -20.88 4.54
C PHE A 322 13.69 -21.39 3.12
N TRP A 323 14.13 -20.63 2.12
CA TRP A 323 13.93 -20.93 0.69
C TRP A 323 14.86 -22.01 0.14
N ARG A 324 15.92 -22.37 0.87
CA ARG A 324 16.95 -23.34 0.43
C ARG A 324 16.76 -24.73 1.01
N ILE A 325 15.91 -24.86 2.03
CA ILE A 325 15.71 -26.11 2.75
C ILE A 325 14.40 -26.73 2.27
N ASN A 326 14.45 -28.01 1.92
CA ASN A 326 13.25 -28.78 1.55
C ASN A 326 12.63 -29.41 2.80
N GLU A 327 12.26 -28.59 3.79
CA GLU A 327 11.53 -29.02 4.98
C GLU A 327 10.03 -28.84 4.75
N LYS A 328 9.51 -29.77 3.92
CA LYS A 328 8.10 -30.12 3.66
C LYS A 328 7.19 -29.04 3.09
#